data_AF-A0A942AGS1-F1
#
_entry.id   AF-A0A942AGS1-F1
#
_cell.length_a   1.000
_cell.length_b   1.000
_cell.length_c   1.000
_cell.angle_alpha   90.00
_cell.angle_beta   90.00
_cell.angle_gamma   90.00
#
_symmetry.space_group_name_H-M   'P 1'
#
loop_
_entity.id
_entity.type
_entity.pdbx_description
1 polymer ?
#
loop_
_entity_poly.entity_id
_entity_poly.type
_entity_poly.pdbx_seq_one_letter_code
_entity_poly.pdbx_strand_id
1 'polypeptide(L)' 'RNTLEYAVEEAEMKGLKKGKAEEQRQIAANFKKQGVNVETIAQCTGLSVEEIDEL' A
#
# COMPACT_ATOMS: atom_id res chain seq x y z
N ARG A 1 27.64 -8.83 -9.15
CA ARG A 1 26.27 -8.75 -9.71
C ARG A 1 26.35 -8.54 -11.20
N ASN A 2 25.72 -9.40 -11.99
CA ASN A 2 25.51 -9.22 -13.43
C ASN A 2 24.28 -8.31 -13.65
N THR A 3 24.23 -7.55 -14.74
CA THR A 3 23.08 -6.74 -15.18
C THR A 3 21.73 -7.46 -15.07
N LEU A 4 21.66 -8.75 -15.40
CA LEU A 4 20.42 -9.54 -15.31
C LEU A 4 19.98 -9.74 -13.87
N GLU A 5 20.91 -10.02 -12.95
CA GLU A 5 20.64 -10.22 -11.53
C GLU A 5 20.11 -8.93 -10.90
N TYR A 6 20.71 -7.79 -11.24
CA TYR A 6 20.20 -6.47 -10.82
C TYR A 6 18.79 -6.18 -11.36
N ALA A 7 18.53 -6.50 -12.63
CA ALA A 7 17.22 -6.28 -13.23
C ALA A 7 16.12 -7.14 -12.60
N VAL A 8 16.43 -8.39 -12.25
CA VAL A 8 15.49 -9.28 -11.54
C VAL A 8 15.18 -8.74 -10.15
N GLU A 9 16.19 -8.38 -9.36
CA GLU A 9 15.99 -7.83 -8.02
C GLU A 9 15.21 -6.51 -8.04
N GLU A 10 15.47 -5.63 -9.00
CA GLU A 10 14.73 -4.39 -9.15
C GLU A 10 13.26 -4.66 -9.51
N ALA A 11 13.00 -5.62 -10.40
CA ALA A 11 11.65 -6.03 -10.76
C ALA A 11 10.89 -6.64 -9.57
N GLU A 12 11.53 -7.52 -8.80
CA GLU A 12 10.96 -8.11 -7.57
C GLU A 12 10.65 -7.05 -6.53
N MET A 13 11.59 -6.13 -6.26
CA MET A 13 11.36 -5.03 -5.32
C MET A 13 10.21 -4.12 -5.78
N LYS A 14 10.11 -3.81 -7.07
CA LYS A 14 8.99 -3.03 -7.63
C LYS A 14 7.67 -3.77 -7.47
N GLY A 15 7.63 -5.06 -7.77
CA GLY A 15 6.46 -5.91 -7.59
C GLY A 15 5.98 -5.94 -6.15
N LEU A 16 6.90 -6.17 -5.20
CA LEU A 16 6.59 -6.19 -3.77
C LEU A 16 6.07 -4.84 -3.27
N LYS A 17 6.71 -3.73 -3.68
CA LYS A 17 6.24 -2.37 -3.33
C LYS A 17 4.84 -2.09 -3.87
N LYS A 18 4.58 -2.46 -5.13
CA LYS A 18 3.26 -2.29 -5.74
C LYS A 18 2.19 -3.11 -5.02
N GLY A 19 2.46 -4.39 -4.77
CA GLY A 19 1.54 -5.28 -4.06
C GLY A 19 1.21 -4.78 -2.65
N LYS A 20 2.22 -4.33 -1.90
CA LYS A 20 2.01 -3.76 -0.56
C LYS A 20 1.16 -2.48 -0.61
N ALA A 21 1.39 -1.60 -1.58
CA ALA A 21 0.59 -0.37 -1.73
C ALA A 21 -0.87 -0.67 -2.08
N GLU A 22 -1.10 -1.65 -2.96
CA GLU A 22 -2.44 -2.10 -3.36
C GLU A 22 -3.20 -2.74 -2.19
N GLU A 23 -2.52 -3.60 -1.41
CA GLU A 23 -3.08 -4.21 -0.20
C GLU A 23 -3.49 -3.15 0.83
N GLN A 24 -2.64 -2.16 1.10
CA GLN A 24 -2.97 -1.10 2.06
C GLN A 24 -4.18 -0.28 1.64
N ARG A 25 -4.31 0.05 0.35
CA ARG A 25 -5.50 0.73 -0.18
C ARG A 25 -6.75 -0.14 -0.07
N GLN A 26 -6.65 -1.44 -0.31
CA GLN A 26 -7.78 -2.36 -0.18
C GLN A 26 -8.26 -2.47 1.28
N ILE A 27 -7.31 -2.56 2.23
CA ILE A 27 -7.61 -2.58 3.67
C ILE A 27 -8.28 -1.27 4.09
N ALA A 28 -7.72 -0.12 3.70
CA ALA A 28 -8.28 1.18 4.03
C ALA A 28 -9.71 1.37 3.47
N ALA A 29 -9.95 1.00 2.21
CA ALA A 29 -11.27 1.07 1.60
C ALA A 29 -12.29 0.18 2.33
N ASN A 30 -11.87 -1.02 2.77
CA ASN A 30 -12.74 -1.93 3.53
C ASN A 30 -13.07 -1.38 4.92
N PHE A 31 -12.08 -0.81 5.64
CA PHE A 31 -12.32 -0.18 6.93
C PHE A 31 -13.21 1.06 6.82
N LYS A 32 -13.02 1.89 5.79
CA LYS A 32 -13.87 3.06 5.52
C LYS A 32 -15.32 2.63 5.29
N LYS A 33 -15.55 1.56 4.50
CA LYS A 33 -16.88 0.96 4.31
C LYS A 33 -17.50 0.43 5.60
N GLN A 34 -16.70 -0.01 6.56
CA GLN A 34 -17.16 -0.46 7.88
C GLN A 34 -17.38 0.70 8.86
N GLY A 35 -17.13 1.95 8.46
CA GLY A 35 -17.30 3.13 9.32
C GLY A 35 -16.19 3.30 10.37
N VAL A 36 -15.02 2.67 10.17
CA VAL A 36 -13.86 2.88 11.03
C VAL A 36 -13.35 4.32 10.85
N ASN A 37 -12.91 4.94 11.94
CA ASN A 37 -12.38 6.30 11.92
C ASN A 37 -11.11 6.41 11.05
N VAL A 38 -11.03 7.47 10.24
CA VAL A 38 -9.92 7.71 9.28
C VAL A 38 -8.54 7.74 9.95
N GLU A 39 -8.40 8.30 11.16
CA GLU A 39 -7.14 8.31 11.90
C GLU A 39 -6.69 6.89 12.28
N THR A 40 -7.64 6.02 12.65
CA THR A 40 -7.35 4.60 12.92
C THR A 40 -6.94 3.88 11.64
N ILE A 41 -7.61 4.17 10.51
CA ILE A 41 -7.25 3.60 9.21
C ILE A 41 -5.83 4.03 8.81
N ALA A 42 -5.48 5.31 8.98
CA ALA A 42 -4.16 5.85 8.69
C ALA A 42 -3.08 5.15 9.52
N GLN A 43 -3.33 4.95 10.81
CA GLN A 43 -2.40 4.23 11.70
C GLN A 43 -2.21 2.76 11.29
N CYS A 44 -3.27 2.07 10.91
CA CYS A 44 -3.19 0.66 10.53
C CYS A 44 -2.57 0.45 9.14
N THR A 45 -2.82 1.36 8.20
CA THR A 45 -2.45 1.17 6.79
C THR A 45 -1.19 1.93 6.36
N GLY A 46 -0.78 2.91 7.16
CA GLY A 46 0.31 3.82 6.83
C GLY A 46 -0.01 4.77 5.68
N LEU A 47 -1.28 4.85 5.25
CA LEU A 47 -1.76 5.86 4.31
C LEU A 47 -2.01 7.19 5.04
N SER A 48 -1.87 8.29 4.32
CA SER A 48 -2.28 9.60 4.83
C SER A 48 -3.81 9.71 4.95
N VAL A 49 -4.26 10.63 5.80
CA VAL A 49 -5.69 10.94 5.97
C VAL A 49 -6.28 11.38 4.63
N GLU A 50 -5.55 12.21 3.87
CA GLU A 50 -5.92 12.68 2.56
C GLU A 50 -6.09 11.53 1.56
N GLU A 51 -5.15 10.59 1.51
CA GLU A 51 -5.27 9.40 0.66
C GLU A 51 -6.50 8.55 1.02
N ILE A 52 -6.84 8.44 2.30
CA ILE A 52 -7.99 7.66 2.76
C ILE A 52 -9.31 8.37 2.43
N ASP A 53 -9.36 9.70 2.52
CA ASP A 53 -10.54 10.48 2.16
C ASP A 53 -10.86 10.38 0.66
N GLU A 54 -9.85 10.20 -0.18
CA GLU A 54 -9.97 9.97 -1.63
C GLU A 54 -10.38 8.54 -2.04
N LEU A 55 -10.34 7.55 -1.13
CA LEU A 55 -10.78 6.15 -1.38
C LEU A 55 -12.31 5.98 -1.37
#